data_AF-A0AA90UDK1-F1
#
_entry.id   AF-A0AA90UDK1-F1
#
_cell.length_a   1.000
_cell.length_b   1.000
_cell.length_c   1.000
_cell.angle_alpha   90.00
_cell.angle_beta   90.00
_cell.angle_gamma   90.00
#
_symmetry.space_group_name_H-M   'P 1'
#
loop_
_entity.id
_entity.type
_entity.pdbx_description
1 polymer ?
#
loop_
_entity_poly.entity_id
_entity_poly.type
_entity_poly.pdbx_seq_one_letter_code
_entity_poly.pdbx_strand_id
1 'polypeptide(L)'
;MTRLKVIIYGMALAMSFTSCVRENLDQCPPLHINIEVKDKNYFNVDQTAPEEKRDENHPFRSFVPSLSYRLSRLNDDGTQQVVVEEKGFGVEGDGLTYPVSFDPDMPFGKYVFTVWGGMRKRGELNLDKNELLLDSEHSQGDDVYQVCDTLVYDESHYCYTSEMERTKGKLVIWTENLPAGYHLMNTEVSDLYGIVNPSFQYSEETSVFQESEIKAGAKTKTSIFLAPSF
;
A
#
# COMPACT_ATOMS: atom_id res chain seq x y z
N MET A 1 56.91 -57.23 1.97
CA MET A 1 56.19 -56.35 2.93
C MET A 1 56.05 -54.89 2.47
N THR A 2 56.69 -54.46 1.38
CA THR A 2 56.69 -53.05 0.91
C THR A 2 55.47 -52.66 0.07
N ARG A 3 54.90 -53.58 -0.74
CA ARG A 3 53.71 -53.28 -1.58
C ARG A 3 52.41 -53.12 -0.77
N LEU A 4 52.27 -53.81 0.36
CA LEU A 4 51.08 -53.73 1.20
C LEU A 4 50.99 -52.38 1.94
N LYS A 5 52.13 -51.80 2.32
CA LYS A 5 52.17 -50.46 2.96
C LYS A 5 51.74 -49.35 1.99
N VAL A 6 52.14 -49.43 0.71
CA VAL A 6 51.79 -48.41 -0.30
C VAL A 6 50.28 -48.39 -0.57
N ILE A 7 49.63 -49.56 -0.60
CA ILE A 7 48.18 -49.66 -0.80
C ILE A 7 47.42 -49.11 0.41
N ILE A 8 47.89 -49.39 1.63
CA ILE A 8 47.26 -48.89 2.87
C ILE A 8 47.39 -47.37 3.00
N TYR A 9 48.56 -46.80 2.64
CA TYR A 9 48.75 -45.34 2.63
C TYR A 9 47.93 -44.64 1.53
N GLY A 10 47.76 -45.26 0.36
CA GLY A 10 46.91 -44.74 -0.72
C GLY A 10 45.42 -44.71 -0.36
N MET A 11 44.94 -45.73 0.37
CA MET A 11 43.53 -45.82 0.78
C MET A 11 43.18 -44.86 1.93
N ALA A 12 44.13 -44.57 2.82
CA ALA A 12 43.95 -43.59 3.90
C ALA A 12 43.87 -42.14 3.40
N LEU A 13 44.57 -41.80 2.32
CA LEU A 13 44.53 -40.46 1.73
C LEU A 13 43.22 -40.19 0.95
N ALA A 14 42.62 -41.22 0.35
CA ALA A 14 41.36 -41.12 -0.37
C ALA A 14 40.13 -40.92 0.55
N MET A 15 40.20 -41.33 1.82
CA MET A 15 39.14 -41.12 2.81
C MET A 15 39.15 -39.72 3.43
N SER A 16 40.10 -38.86 3.07
CA SER A 16 40.23 -37.50 3.62
C SER A 16 39.49 -36.43 2.80
N PHE A 17 38.86 -36.83 1.68
CA PHE A 17 38.11 -35.92 0.79
C PHE A 17 36.59 -36.04 0.90
N THR A 18 36.07 -36.69 1.94
CA THR A 18 34.68 -36.44 2.36
C THR A 18 34.64 -35.09 3.06
N SER A 19 34.75 -34.01 2.28
CA SER A 19 34.39 -32.68 2.73
C SER A 19 32.93 -32.78 3.18
N CYS A 20 32.69 -32.57 4.48
CA CYS A 20 31.34 -32.31 4.95
C CYS A 20 30.86 -31.06 4.22
N VAL A 21 30.07 -31.23 3.17
CA VAL A 21 29.14 -30.17 2.76
C VAL A 21 28.29 -29.95 4.01
N ARG A 22 28.37 -28.74 4.57
CA ARG A 22 27.65 -28.36 5.77
C ARG A 22 26.17 -28.37 5.41
N GLU A 23 25.49 -29.51 5.60
CA GLU A 23 24.03 -29.69 5.43
C GLU A 23 23.27 -29.06 6.61
N ASN A 24 23.51 -27.77 6.85
CA ASN A 24 22.63 -26.94 7.66
C ASN A 24 22.84 -25.52 7.14
N LEU A 25 22.29 -25.27 5.95
CA LEU A 25 21.92 -23.93 5.57
C LEU A 25 20.63 -23.66 6.34
N ASP A 26 20.67 -22.70 7.25
CA ASP A 26 19.46 -22.20 7.89
C ASP A 26 18.47 -21.80 6.77
N GLN A 27 17.17 -22.07 6.95
CA GLN A 27 16.16 -21.68 5.97
C GLN A 27 16.29 -20.18 5.68
N CYS A 28 16.26 -19.82 4.39
CA CYS A 28 16.30 -18.42 3.98
C CYS A 28 15.18 -17.65 4.71
N PRO A 29 15.49 -16.52 5.37
CA PRO A 29 14.49 -15.76 6.09
C PRO A 29 13.44 -15.25 5.09
N PRO A 30 12.14 -15.44 5.35
CA PRO A 30 11.12 -15.01 4.41
C PRO A 30 11.11 -13.49 4.26
N LEU A 31 10.68 -13.01 3.08
CA LEU A 31 10.44 -11.59 2.87
C LEU A 31 9.30 -11.13 3.78
N HIS A 32 9.59 -10.15 4.62
CA HIS A 32 8.68 -9.49 5.55
C HIS A 32 8.56 -8.01 5.19
N ILE A 33 7.33 -7.52 5.11
CA ILE A 33 7.04 -6.11 4.84
C ILE A 33 6.04 -5.61 5.88
N ASN A 34 6.40 -4.55 6.59
CA ASN A 34 5.48 -3.80 7.43
C ASN A 34 4.85 -2.69 6.59
N ILE A 35 3.54 -2.72 6.42
CA ILE A 35 2.80 -1.66 5.75
C ILE A 35 2.46 -0.59 6.78
N GLU A 36 2.81 0.66 6.48
CA GLU A 36 2.56 1.82 7.35
C GLU A 36 1.73 2.88 6.64
N VAL A 37 1.16 3.82 7.40
CA VAL A 37 0.47 4.99 6.85
C VAL A 37 1.33 6.21 7.11
N LYS A 38 1.84 6.82 6.03
CA LYS A 38 2.60 8.07 6.09
C LYS A 38 1.68 9.25 6.38
N ASP A 39 0.61 9.36 5.59
CA ASP A 39 -0.30 10.52 5.60
C ASP A 39 -1.47 10.34 6.57
N LYS A 40 -1.16 10.10 7.86
CA LYS A 40 -2.19 9.98 8.91
C LYS A 40 -3.02 11.26 9.05
N ASN A 41 -2.41 12.41 8.77
CA ASN A 41 -2.99 13.75 8.82
C ASN A 41 -2.72 14.53 7.52
N TYR A 42 -3.58 15.49 7.17
CA TYR A 42 -3.28 16.41 6.07
C TYR A 42 -2.16 17.38 6.46
N PHE A 43 -1.29 17.72 5.52
CA PHE A 43 -0.11 18.58 5.77
C PHE A 43 -0.46 19.96 6.35
N ASN A 44 -1.66 20.46 6.09
CA ASN A 44 -2.18 21.75 6.56
C ASN A 44 -3.24 21.61 7.66
N VAL A 45 -3.33 20.46 8.35
CA VAL A 45 -4.34 20.23 9.40
C VAL A 45 -4.25 21.29 10.50
N ASP A 46 -3.04 21.72 10.88
CA ASP A 46 -2.84 22.75 11.92
C ASP A 46 -3.17 24.17 11.44
N GLN A 47 -3.36 24.38 10.13
CA GLN A 47 -3.73 25.67 9.53
C GLN A 47 -5.22 25.77 9.23
N THR A 48 -5.92 24.63 9.20
CA THR A 48 -7.31 24.53 8.77
C THR A 48 -8.18 24.23 9.99
N ALA A 49 -8.81 25.28 10.54
CA ALA A 49 -9.80 25.17 11.62
C ALA A 49 -10.93 24.12 11.40
N PRO A 50 -11.32 23.74 10.17
CA PRO A 50 -12.29 22.67 9.98
C PRO A 50 -11.87 21.27 10.42
N GLU A 51 -10.61 20.89 10.25
CA GLU A 51 -10.20 19.49 10.32
C GLU A 51 -9.44 19.21 11.61
N GLU A 52 -9.89 18.19 12.35
CA GLU A 52 -9.25 17.81 13.60
C GLU A 52 -8.06 16.90 13.30
N LYS A 53 -6.92 17.21 13.94
CA LYS A 53 -5.74 16.36 13.90
C LYS A 53 -6.05 15.01 14.54
N ARG A 54 -5.83 13.94 13.78
CA ARG A 54 -5.96 12.56 14.24
C ARG A 54 -4.74 12.18 15.07
N ASP A 55 -4.95 11.43 16.14
CA ASP A 55 -3.87 10.83 16.93
C ASP A 55 -3.15 9.77 16.10
N GLU A 56 -1.85 9.96 15.89
CA GLU A 56 -1.02 9.11 15.05
C GLU A 56 -0.72 7.74 15.69
N ASN A 57 -1.05 7.57 16.98
CA ASN A 57 -0.93 6.30 17.71
C ASN A 57 -2.17 5.42 17.59
N HIS A 58 -3.18 5.84 16.83
CA HIS A 58 -4.30 4.94 16.54
C HIS A 58 -3.84 3.74 15.69
N PRO A 59 -4.54 2.59 15.81
CA PRO A 59 -4.28 1.42 14.98
C PRO A 59 -4.30 1.74 13.49
N PHE A 60 -3.48 1.03 12.70
CA PHE A 60 -3.44 1.10 11.24
C PHE A 60 -4.85 1.06 10.63
N ARG A 61 -5.68 0.11 11.09
CA ARG A 61 -7.06 -0.09 10.62
C ARG A 61 -7.98 1.12 10.78
N SER A 62 -7.65 2.04 11.67
CA SER A 62 -8.42 3.28 11.85
C SER A 62 -8.24 4.25 10.67
N PHE A 63 -7.08 4.20 10.01
CA PHE A 63 -6.76 5.01 8.84
C PHE A 63 -7.10 4.25 7.56
N VAL A 64 -6.69 2.99 7.49
CA VAL A 64 -6.82 2.14 6.30
C VAL A 64 -7.51 0.83 6.71
N PRO A 65 -8.85 0.76 6.66
CA PRO A 65 -9.62 -0.39 7.16
C PRO A 65 -9.62 -1.60 6.22
N SER A 66 -9.21 -1.42 4.98
CA SER A 66 -9.15 -2.46 3.95
C SER A 66 -7.87 -2.36 3.16
N LEU A 67 -7.37 -3.50 2.68
CA LEU A 67 -6.16 -3.58 1.87
C LEU A 67 -6.35 -4.51 0.66
N SER A 68 -5.62 -4.20 -0.39
CA SER A 68 -5.24 -5.10 -1.47
C SER A 68 -3.74 -4.92 -1.71
N TYR A 69 -3.02 -5.99 -2.02
CA TYR A 69 -1.61 -5.88 -2.38
C TYR A 69 -1.23 -6.86 -3.49
N ARG A 70 -0.18 -6.51 -4.20
CA ARG A 70 0.44 -7.31 -5.24
C ARG A 70 1.94 -7.30 -5.04
N LEU A 71 2.55 -8.48 -5.10
CA LEU A 71 3.98 -8.66 -5.17
C LEU A 71 4.33 -9.26 -6.54
N SER A 72 5.14 -8.54 -7.30
CA SER A 72 5.59 -8.96 -8.63
C SER A 72 7.10 -9.09 -8.65
N ARG A 73 7.63 -10.15 -9.25
CA ARG A 73 9.07 -10.24 -9.55
C ARG A 73 9.39 -9.28 -10.69
N LEU A 74 10.45 -8.48 -10.52
CA LEU A 74 11.01 -7.64 -11.57
C LEU A 74 12.12 -8.41 -12.28
N ASN A 75 11.90 -8.70 -13.56
CA ASN A 75 12.87 -9.39 -14.41
C ASN A 75 13.92 -8.41 -14.95
N ASP A 76 15.05 -8.95 -15.41
CA ASP A 76 16.16 -8.14 -15.95
C ASP A 76 15.79 -7.36 -17.22
N ASP A 77 14.78 -7.81 -17.96
CA ASP A 77 14.23 -7.12 -19.13
C ASP A 77 13.24 -5.99 -18.77
N GLY A 78 13.00 -5.77 -17.47
CA GLY A 78 12.07 -4.76 -16.95
C GLY A 78 10.62 -5.22 -16.88
N THR A 79 10.30 -6.45 -17.30
CA THR A 79 8.95 -7.01 -17.16
C THR A 79 8.66 -7.41 -15.72
N GLN A 80 7.38 -7.36 -15.35
CA GLN A 80 6.91 -7.78 -14.04
C GLN A 80 6.10 -9.07 -14.15
N GLN A 81 6.42 -10.06 -13.31
CA GLN A 81 5.65 -11.29 -13.17
C GLN A 81 4.98 -11.31 -11.80
N VAL A 82 3.65 -11.36 -11.76
CA VAL A 82 2.89 -11.45 -10.50
C VAL A 82 3.21 -12.76 -9.79
N VAL A 83 3.59 -12.67 -8.51
CA VAL A 83 3.94 -13.82 -7.65
C VAL A 83 2.84 -14.03 -6.61
N VAL A 84 2.39 -12.94 -5.98
CA VAL A 84 1.29 -12.94 -5.00
C VAL A 84 0.35 -11.79 -5.30
N GLU A 85 -0.95 -12.03 -5.12
CA GLU A 85 -2.00 -11.03 -5.24
C GLU A 85 -3.10 -11.32 -4.23
N GLU A 86 -3.36 -10.37 -3.33
CA GLU A 86 -4.45 -10.42 -2.36
C GLU A 86 -5.41 -9.25 -2.56
N LYS A 87 -6.72 -9.54 -2.58
CA LYS A 87 -7.75 -8.57 -2.99
C LYS A 87 -8.77 -8.30 -1.90
N GLY A 88 -8.87 -7.03 -1.52
CA GLY A 88 -10.02 -6.46 -0.82
C GLY A 88 -10.39 -7.23 0.43
N PHE A 89 -9.44 -7.33 1.35
CA PHE A 89 -9.61 -7.90 2.69
C PHE A 89 -9.67 -6.79 3.75
N GLY A 90 -10.37 -7.05 4.84
CA GLY A 90 -10.44 -6.15 5.98
C GLY A 90 -9.18 -6.27 6.83
N VAL A 91 -8.68 -5.15 7.33
CA VAL A 91 -7.52 -5.13 8.22
C VAL A 91 -7.94 -5.49 9.64
N GLU A 92 -7.31 -6.53 10.18
CA GLU A 92 -7.53 -7.00 11.55
C GLU A 92 -6.37 -6.59 12.48
N GLY A 93 -6.64 -6.57 13.78
CA GLY A 93 -5.67 -6.24 14.81
C GLY A 93 -5.56 -4.74 15.13
N ASP A 94 -4.78 -4.42 16.15
CA ASP A 94 -4.59 -3.06 16.70
C ASP A 94 -3.16 -2.54 16.57
N GLY A 95 -2.35 -3.18 15.71
CA GLY A 95 -0.99 -2.73 15.41
C GLY A 95 -0.97 -1.36 14.74
N LEU A 96 0.13 -0.62 14.94
CA LEU A 96 0.39 0.64 14.22
C LEU A 96 0.75 0.40 12.75
N THR A 97 1.19 -0.82 12.44
CA THR A 97 1.59 -1.29 11.11
C THR A 97 0.85 -2.59 10.79
N TYR A 98 0.78 -2.95 9.52
CA TYR A 98 0.23 -4.23 9.07
C TYR A 98 1.34 -5.12 8.51
N PRO A 99 1.74 -6.21 9.21
CA PRO A 99 2.80 -7.08 8.75
C PRO A 99 2.30 -8.06 7.67
N VAL A 100 3.07 -8.19 6.59
CA VAL A 100 2.89 -9.20 5.55
C VAL A 100 4.16 -10.02 5.44
N SER A 101 4.02 -11.34 5.37
CA SER A 101 5.14 -12.27 5.22
C SER A 101 4.88 -13.16 4.01
N PHE A 102 5.90 -13.38 3.20
CA PHE A 102 5.80 -14.18 1.98
C PHE A 102 6.44 -15.57 2.17
N ASP A 103 6.23 -16.43 1.18
CA ASP A 103 6.76 -17.79 1.19
C ASP A 103 8.30 -17.77 1.26
N PRO A 104 8.95 -18.45 2.24
CA PRO A 104 10.40 -18.52 2.35
C PRO A 104 11.07 -19.18 1.12
N ASP A 105 10.34 -19.99 0.35
CA ASP A 105 10.84 -20.62 -0.87
C ASP A 105 10.85 -19.66 -2.07
N MET A 106 10.39 -18.41 -1.90
CA MET A 106 10.54 -17.38 -2.93
C MET A 106 12.02 -17.19 -3.28
N PRO A 107 12.36 -17.11 -4.58
CA PRO A 107 13.74 -16.91 -4.99
C PRO A 107 14.21 -15.49 -4.65
N PHE A 108 15.48 -15.34 -4.30
CA PHE A 108 16.09 -14.02 -4.20
C PHE A 108 16.03 -13.25 -5.53
N GLY A 109 15.94 -11.93 -5.44
CA GLY A 109 15.80 -11.06 -6.59
C GLY A 109 15.11 -9.73 -6.30
N LYS A 110 14.77 -9.00 -7.36
CA LYS A 110 14.06 -7.73 -7.27
C LYS A 110 12.56 -7.96 -7.35
N TYR A 111 11.81 -7.26 -6.51
CA TYR A 111 10.36 -7.34 -6.44
C TYR A 111 9.75 -5.94 -6.45
N VAL A 112 8.60 -5.79 -7.10
CA VAL A 112 7.74 -4.62 -6.99
C VAL A 112 6.59 -4.98 -6.07
N PHE A 113 6.47 -4.26 -4.96
CA PHE A 113 5.40 -4.41 -3.99
C PHE A 113 4.47 -3.21 -4.09
N THR A 114 3.22 -3.45 -4.47
CA THR A 114 2.21 -2.40 -4.60
C THR A 114 1.05 -2.70 -3.66
N VAL A 115 0.63 -1.67 -2.92
CA VAL A 115 -0.47 -1.77 -1.95
C VAL A 115 -1.47 -0.67 -2.23
N TRP A 116 -2.75 -1.01 -2.10
CA TRP A 116 -3.87 -0.07 -2.14
C TRP A 116 -4.74 -0.30 -0.91
N GLY A 117 -5.22 0.77 -0.29
CA GLY A 117 -6.00 0.65 0.94
C GLY A 117 -7.03 1.75 1.14
N GLY A 118 -8.07 1.44 1.90
CA GLY A 118 -9.16 2.38 2.21
C GLY A 118 -10.39 2.27 1.30
N MET A 119 -10.33 1.44 0.25
CA MET A 119 -11.45 1.19 -0.66
C MET A 119 -12.55 0.37 0.02
N ARG A 120 -13.79 0.85 -0.01
CA ARG A 120 -14.98 0.14 0.47
C ARG A 120 -15.58 -0.75 -0.61
N LYS A 121 -15.45 -0.35 -1.88
CA LYS A 121 -15.95 -1.11 -3.04
C LYS A 121 -14.80 -1.72 -3.83
N ARG A 122 -14.91 -3.00 -4.16
CA ARG A 122 -13.92 -3.71 -5.00
C ARG A 122 -13.78 -3.18 -6.43
N GLY A 123 -14.76 -2.43 -6.93
CA GLY A 123 -14.82 -1.96 -8.33
C GLY A 123 -13.86 -0.81 -8.67
N GLU A 124 -13.19 -0.23 -7.68
CA GLU A 124 -12.32 0.94 -7.86
C GLU A 124 -10.91 0.56 -8.34
N LEU A 125 -10.48 -0.70 -8.16
CA LEU A 125 -9.12 -1.14 -8.47
C LEU A 125 -9.08 -2.02 -9.73
N ASN A 126 -8.46 -1.52 -10.80
CA ASN A 126 -8.12 -2.30 -11.98
C ASN A 126 -6.69 -2.85 -11.85
N LEU A 127 -6.58 -4.02 -11.25
CA LEU A 127 -5.30 -4.69 -11.03
C LEU A 127 -4.58 -5.05 -12.33
N ASP A 128 -5.28 -5.37 -13.43
CA ASP A 128 -4.61 -5.72 -14.70
C ASP A 128 -3.81 -4.55 -15.27
N LYS A 129 -4.26 -3.32 -14.99
CA LYS A 129 -3.58 -2.08 -15.40
C LYS A 129 -2.78 -1.43 -14.28
N ASN A 130 -2.89 -1.93 -13.05
CA ASN A 130 -2.46 -1.26 -11.82
C ASN A 130 -3.04 0.16 -11.68
N GLU A 131 -4.25 0.39 -12.18
CA GLU A 131 -4.91 1.70 -12.14
C GLU A 131 -5.97 1.71 -11.05
N LEU A 132 -5.99 2.79 -10.26
CA LEU A 132 -7.03 3.08 -9.28
C LEU A 132 -7.97 4.14 -9.85
N LEU A 133 -9.25 3.79 -9.96
CA LEU A 133 -10.34 4.73 -10.21
C LEU A 133 -10.61 5.51 -8.93
N LEU A 134 -10.44 6.82 -8.99
CA LEU A 134 -10.59 7.69 -7.83
C LEU A 134 -12.06 8.00 -7.57
N ASP A 135 -12.83 8.39 -8.59
CA ASP A 135 -14.22 8.85 -8.42
C ASP A 135 -15.12 8.18 -9.48
N SER A 136 -15.84 7.13 -9.08
CA SER A 136 -16.75 6.42 -9.98
C SER A 136 -18.04 7.19 -10.18
N GLU A 137 -18.50 7.30 -11.43
CA GLU A 137 -19.82 7.87 -11.78
C GLU A 137 -20.05 9.29 -11.24
N HIS A 138 -19.01 10.13 -11.20
CA HIS A 138 -19.06 11.50 -10.68
C HIS A 138 -19.47 11.62 -9.20
N SER A 139 -19.41 10.51 -8.45
CA SER A 139 -19.67 10.48 -7.01
C SER A 139 -18.36 10.51 -6.23
N GLN A 140 -18.39 11.06 -5.02
CA GLN A 140 -17.25 11.06 -4.12
C GLN A 140 -16.80 9.60 -3.86
N GLY A 141 -15.57 9.27 -4.27
CA GLY A 141 -14.93 8.01 -3.92
C GLY A 141 -14.36 8.00 -2.49
N ASP A 142 -13.79 6.86 -2.10
CA ASP A 142 -13.23 6.66 -0.76
C ASP A 142 -11.92 7.45 -0.52
N ASP A 143 -11.49 7.52 0.75
CA ASP A 143 -10.17 8.01 1.16
C ASP A 143 -9.14 6.90 0.93
N VAL A 144 -8.53 6.88 -0.26
CA VAL A 144 -7.65 5.80 -0.70
C VAL A 144 -6.18 6.18 -0.50
N TYR A 145 -5.39 5.18 -0.15
CA TYR A 145 -3.94 5.26 0.04
C TYR A 145 -3.26 4.25 -0.88
N GLN A 146 -2.04 4.55 -1.33
CA GLN A 146 -1.24 3.61 -2.09
C GLN A 146 0.26 3.74 -1.79
N VAL A 147 1.01 2.68 -2.11
CA VAL A 147 2.49 2.69 -2.16
C VAL A 147 2.94 1.72 -3.22
N CYS A 148 4.08 2.00 -3.87
CA CYS A 148 4.69 1.13 -4.86
C CYS A 148 6.22 1.16 -4.68
N ASP A 149 6.76 0.14 -4.03
CA ASP A 149 8.19 0.02 -3.75
C ASP A 149 8.86 -1.02 -4.63
N THR A 150 10.13 -0.79 -4.97
CA THR A 150 11.01 -1.82 -5.54
C THR A 150 11.97 -2.31 -4.46
N LEU A 151 11.87 -3.59 -4.12
CA LEU A 151 12.58 -4.26 -3.04
C LEU A 151 13.65 -5.21 -3.61
N VAL A 152 14.74 -5.41 -2.87
CA VAL A 152 15.79 -6.38 -3.21
C VAL A 152 15.78 -7.47 -2.15
N TYR A 153 15.24 -8.64 -2.47
CA TYR A 153 15.15 -9.74 -1.52
C TYR A 153 16.41 -10.62 -1.61
N ASP A 154 17.16 -10.71 -0.51
CA ASP A 154 18.33 -11.58 -0.32
C ASP A 154 18.56 -11.93 1.17
N GLU A 155 19.65 -12.65 1.48
CA GLU A 155 19.99 -13.09 2.84
C GLU A 155 20.16 -11.95 3.87
N SER A 156 20.48 -10.74 3.41
CA SER A 156 20.66 -9.55 4.26
C SER A 156 19.49 -8.57 4.18
N HIS A 157 18.68 -8.66 3.12
CA HIS A 157 17.59 -7.75 2.83
C HIS A 157 16.26 -8.51 2.71
N TYR A 158 15.62 -8.74 3.86
CA TYR A 158 14.37 -9.50 3.93
C TYR A 158 13.31 -8.85 4.82
N CYS A 159 13.61 -7.71 5.46
CA CYS A 159 12.66 -6.95 6.27
C CYS A 159 12.54 -5.52 5.73
N TYR A 160 11.34 -5.12 5.35
CA TYR A 160 11.04 -3.81 4.77
C TYR A 160 9.91 -3.10 5.50
N THR A 161 9.84 -1.79 5.26
CA THR A 161 8.69 -0.95 5.62
C THR A 161 8.25 -0.22 4.37
N SER A 162 6.95 -0.28 4.06
CA SER A 162 6.33 0.36 2.91
C SER A 162 5.28 1.35 3.40
N GLU A 163 5.51 2.63 3.17
CA GLU A 163 4.70 3.71 3.72
C GLU A 163 3.66 4.20 2.71
N MET A 164 2.38 4.02 3.02
CA MET A 164 1.27 4.41 2.15
C MET A 164 1.01 5.92 2.21
N GLU A 165 0.90 6.53 1.03
CA GLU A 165 0.54 7.93 0.84
C GLU A 165 -0.90 8.05 0.37
N ARG A 166 -1.59 9.12 0.80
CA ARG A 166 -2.99 9.37 0.46
C ARG A 166 -3.09 9.86 -0.99
N THR A 167 -4.04 9.36 -1.77
CA THR A 167 -4.18 9.72 -3.19
C THR A 167 -5.01 10.97 -3.43
N LYS A 168 -5.77 11.42 -2.41
CA LYS A 168 -6.74 12.51 -2.48
C LYS A 168 -6.54 13.56 -1.38
N GLY A 169 -6.98 14.78 -1.67
CA GLY A 169 -7.22 15.83 -0.69
C GLY A 169 -8.62 15.73 -0.08
N LYS A 170 -8.86 16.49 1.00
CA LYS A 170 -10.20 16.71 1.56
C LYS A 170 -10.55 18.19 1.51
N LEU A 171 -11.55 18.54 0.71
CA LEU A 171 -12.16 19.86 0.75
C LEU A 171 -13.20 19.89 1.87
N VAL A 172 -13.09 20.88 2.74
CA VAL A 172 -13.99 21.06 3.86
C VAL A 172 -14.69 22.41 3.74
N ILE A 173 -16.02 22.38 3.79
CA ILE A 173 -16.87 23.56 3.63
C ILE A 173 -17.61 23.82 4.95
N TRP A 174 -17.49 25.04 5.47
CA TRP A 174 -18.32 25.50 6.58
C TRP A 174 -19.37 26.44 6.08
N THR A 175 -20.56 26.30 6.65
CA THR A 175 -21.63 27.28 6.54
C THR A 175 -21.99 27.77 7.92
N GLU A 176 -22.23 29.07 8.04
CA GLU A 176 -22.60 29.73 9.29
C GLU A 176 -23.71 30.74 9.01
N ASN A 177 -24.67 30.85 9.92
CA ASN A 177 -25.74 31.86 9.88
C ASN A 177 -26.56 31.86 8.56
N LEU A 178 -26.74 30.69 7.95
CA LEU A 178 -27.60 30.56 6.78
C LEU A 178 -29.05 30.93 7.13
N PRO A 179 -29.77 31.66 6.24
CA PRO A 179 -31.16 32.03 6.46
C PRO A 179 -32.07 30.80 6.66
N ALA A 180 -33.19 31.00 7.35
CA ALA A 180 -34.21 29.97 7.45
C ALA A 180 -34.69 29.54 6.05
N GLY A 181 -34.88 28.25 5.84
CA GLY A 181 -35.31 27.66 4.57
C GLY A 181 -34.19 27.00 3.76
N TYR A 182 -32.92 27.30 4.04
CA TYR A 182 -31.79 26.57 3.44
C TYR A 182 -31.52 25.27 4.20
N HIS A 183 -31.56 24.14 3.50
CA HIS A 183 -31.41 22.80 4.08
C HIS A 183 -30.55 21.86 3.25
N LEU A 184 -30.16 22.28 2.03
CA LEU A 184 -29.37 21.49 1.09
C LEU A 184 -28.23 22.33 0.51
N MET A 185 -27.07 21.70 0.34
CA MET A 185 -25.93 22.25 -0.36
C MET A 185 -25.50 21.28 -1.46
N ASN A 186 -25.44 21.79 -2.68
CA ASN A 186 -24.91 21.07 -3.83
C ASN A 186 -23.49 21.57 -4.10
N THR A 187 -22.54 20.64 -4.14
CA THR A 187 -21.13 20.92 -4.42
C THR A 187 -20.74 20.17 -5.68
N GLU A 188 -20.24 20.88 -6.68
CA GLU A 188 -19.66 20.31 -7.90
C GLU A 188 -18.24 20.83 -8.04
N VAL A 189 -17.29 19.93 -8.27
CA VAL A 189 -15.89 20.27 -8.53
C VAL A 189 -15.47 19.59 -9.82
N SER A 190 -15.06 20.39 -10.81
CA SER A 190 -14.58 19.95 -12.12
C SER A 190 -13.05 19.96 -12.20
N ASP A 191 -12.51 19.56 -13.35
CA ASP A 191 -11.08 19.61 -13.66
C ASP A 191 -10.25 18.78 -12.66
N LEU A 192 -10.77 17.61 -12.28
CA LEU A 192 -10.12 16.66 -11.39
C LEU A 192 -9.57 15.47 -12.18
N TYR A 193 -8.53 14.83 -11.66
CA TYR A 193 -8.07 13.56 -12.20
C TYR A 193 -8.96 12.39 -11.77
N GLY A 194 -9.33 11.52 -12.71
CA GLY A 194 -10.18 10.35 -12.45
C GLY A 194 -9.42 9.08 -12.11
N ILE A 195 -8.15 8.99 -12.50
CA ILE A 195 -7.32 7.78 -12.38
C ILE A 195 -5.95 8.14 -11.80
N VAL A 196 -5.39 7.23 -11.00
CA VAL A 196 -3.99 7.27 -10.58
C VAL A 196 -3.32 5.91 -10.77
N ASN A 197 -2.07 5.92 -11.24
CA ASN A 197 -1.22 4.73 -11.34
C ASN A 197 -0.30 4.58 -10.10
N PRO A 198 0.46 3.46 -9.96
CA PRO A 198 1.28 3.22 -8.77
C PRO A 198 2.42 4.22 -8.58
N SER A 199 2.81 4.93 -9.64
CA SER A 199 3.82 5.99 -9.62
C SER A 199 3.25 7.36 -9.29
N PHE A 200 2.00 7.44 -8.79
CA PHE A 200 1.28 8.68 -8.53
C PHE A 200 1.15 9.59 -9.76
N GLN A 201 1.11 9.00 -10.95
CA GLN A 201 0.76 9.75 -12.15
C GLN A 201 -0.75 9.73 -12.29
N TYR A 202 -1.32 10.93 -12.33
CA TYR A 202 -2.75 11.15 -12.43
C TYR A 202 -3.16 11.39 -13.89
N SER A 203 -4.31 10.84 -14.29
CA SER A 203 -4.82 10.91 -15.65
C SER A 203 -6.35 10.87 -15.68
N GLU A 204 -6.91 11.10 -16.88
CA GLU A 204 -8.35 11.23 -17.16
C GLU A 204 -9.00 12.41 -16.45
N GLU A 205 -9.79 13.20 -17.17
CA GLU A 205 -10.55 14.30 -16.59
C GLU A 205 -11.88 13.82 -16.03
N THR A 206 -12.25 14.28 -14.84
CA THR A 206 -13.52 13.99 -14.20
C THR A 206 -14.04 15.19 -13.40
N SER A 207 -15.27 15.04 -12.91
CA SER A 207 -15.89 15.93 -11.95
C SER A 207 -16.54 15.11 -10.84
N VAL A 208 -16.66 15.71 -9.65
CA VAL A 208 -17.33 15.10 -8.50
C VAL A 208 -18.49 16.00 -8.07
N PHE A 209 -19.66 15.38 -7.90
CA PHE A 209 -20.86 16.00 -7.36
C PHE A 209 -21.23 15.40 -5.99
N GLN A 210 -21.55 16.26 -5.04
CA GLN A 210 -22.07 15.86 -3.73
C GLN A 210 -23.21 16.77 -3.30
N GLU A 211 -24.30 16.13 -2.86
CA GLU A 211 -25.38 16.79 -2.14
C GLU A 211 -25.19 16.54 -0.63
N SER A 212 -25.37 17.58 0.18
CA SER A 212 -25.24 17.51 1.64
C SER A 212 -26.37 18.26 2.34
N GLU A 213 -26.92 17.65 3.40
CA GLU A 213 -27.85 18.34 4.28
C GLU A 213 -27.13 19.39 5.13
N ILE A 214 -27.73 20.57 5.25
CA ILE A 214 -27.21 21.67 6.07
C ILE A 214 -28.29 22.19 7.02
N LYS A 215 -27.88 22.68 8.19
CA LYS A 215 -28.81 23.22 9.18
C LYS A 215 -28.79 24.74 9.19
N ALA A 216 -29.88 25.36 8.75
CA ALA A 216 -30.07 26.81 8.84
C ALA A 216 -29.87 27.33 10.28
N GLY A 217 -29.26 28.52 10.41
CA GLY A 217 -28.99 29.16 11.70
C GLY A 217 -27.95 28.46 12.59
N ALA A 218 -27.40 27.32 12.17
CA ALA A 218 -26.33 26.61 12.87
C ALA A 218 -25.06 26.58 12.04
N LYS A 219 -23.93 26.46 12.72
CA LYS A 219 -22.64 26.18 12.09
C LYS A 219 -22.64 24.72 11.61
N THR A 220 -22.51 24.49 10.31
CA THR A 220 -22.49 23.15 9.70
C THR A 220 -21.18 22.93 8.95
N LYS A 221 -20.58 21.75 9.12
CA LYS A 221 -19.38 21.29 8.40
C LYS A 221 -19.78 20.18 7.42
N THR A 222 -19.40 20.32 6.16
CA THR A 222 -19.45 19.22 5.18
C THR A 222 -18.06 18.99 4.61
N SER A 223 -17.82 17.83 4.00
CA SER A 223 -16.53 17.54 3.39
C SER A 223 -16.62 16.54 2.26
N ILE A 224 -15.71 16.69 1.30
CA ILE A 224 -15.59 15.86 0.11
C ILE A 224 -14.12 15.49 -0.12
N PHE A 225 -13.85 14.23 -0.47
CA PHE A 225 -12.54 13.77 -0.91
C PHE A 225 -12.41 14.00 -2.40
N LEU A 226 -11.29 14.60 -2.83
CA LEU A 226 -11.07 15.02 -4.20
C LEU A 226 -9.67 14.61 -4.64
N ALA A 227 -9.56 14.07 -5.84
CA ALA A 227 -8.26 13.93 -6.51
C ALA A 227 -7.60 15.31 -6.73
N PRO A 228 -6.30 15.35 -7.06
CA PRO A 228 -5.67 16.56 -7.56
C PRO A 228 -6.39 17.10 -8.81
N SER A 229 -6.31 18.41 -9.02
CA SER A 229 -6.81 19.07 -10.23
C SER A 229 -5.74 19.19 -11.32
N PHE A 230 -6.15 19.47 -12.56
CA PHE A 230 -5.26 19.88 -13.65
C PHE A 230 -4.53 21.21 -13.38
#